data_AF-A0A6S7JHK4-F1
#
_entry.id   AF-A0A6S7JHK4-F1
#
_cell.length_a   1.000
_cell.length_b   1.000
_cell.length_c   1.000
_cell.angle_alpha   90.00
_cell.angle_beta   90.00
_cell.angle_gamma   90.00
#
_symmetry.space_group_name_H-M   'P 1'
#
loop_
_entity.id
_entity.type
_entity.pdbx_description
1 polymer ?
#
loop_
_entity_poly.entity_id
_entity_poly.type
_entity_poly.pdbx_seq_one_letter_code
_entity_poly.pdbx_strand_id
1 'polypeptide(L)'
;MKNFNVDRFKNELTSLPWSLVDNLENANDRWELWKSMFMNVVDNHAPLKQIGLKLRLDEPDELNNCVEGKAMGLDEIPAKLLKCAASVISDSLCNLFNCSIATGVFPDDWKIAKVKPLHKGDAKDLLNNYRPISVLSAVSKIFERIVYDQL
;
A
#
# COMPACT_ATOMS: atom_id res chain seq x y z
N MET A 1 -6.52 -16.42 1.37
CA MET A 1 -7.17 -16.27 0.06
C MET A 1 -7.32 -17.67 -0.52
N LYS A 2 -8.47 -18.34 -0.34
CA LYS A 2 -8.73 -19.61 -1.00
C LYS A 2 -8.81 -19.29 -2.51
N ASN A 3 -8.04 -20.00 -3.35
CA ASN A 3 -7.97 -19.85 -4.81
C ASN A 3 -7.09 -18.72 -5.40
N PHE A 4 -6.17 -18.11 -4.63
CA PHE A 4 -5.19 -17.18 -5.22
C PHE A 4 -4.14 -17.95 -6.05
N ASN A 5 -4.10 -17.71 -7.36
CA ASN A 5 -3.11 -18.29 -8.27
C ASN A 5 -1.97 -17.29 -8.53
N VAL A 6 -0.81 -17.53 -7.91
CA VAL A 6 0.35 -16.64 -7.96
C VAL A 6 0.91 -16.50 -9.37
N ASP A 7 0.95 -17.59 -10.15
CA ASP A 7 1.53 -17.59 -11.48
C ASP A 7 0.65 -16.79 -12.45
N ARG A 8 -0.66 -16.98 -12.38
CA ARG A 8 -1.62 -16.19 -13.17
C ARG A 8 -1.53 -14.70 -12.82
N PHE A 9 -1.43 -14.37 -11.53
CA PHE A 9 -1.28 -12.99 -11.06
C PHE A 9 0.01 -12.35 -11.59
N LYS A 10 1.14 -13.07 -11.52
CA LYS A 10 2.43 -12.60 -12.06
C LYS A 10 2.37 -12.43 -13.57
N ASN A 11 1.81 -13.38 -14.30
CA ASN A 11 1.71 -13.31 -15.76
C ASN A 11 0.90 -12.09 -16.22
N GLU A 12 -0.20 -11.77 -15.54
CA GLU A 12 -1.00 -10.58 -15.84
C GLU A 12 -0.20 -9.30 -15.57
N LEU A 13 0.49 -9.21 -14.43
CA LEU A 13 1.39 -8.08 -14.12
C LEU A 13 2.53 -7.93 -15.13
N THR A 14 3.09 -9.03 -15.64
CA THR A 14 4.13 -8.99 -16.68
C THR A 14 3.59 -8.50 -18.02
N SER A 15 2.31 -8.78 -18.32
CA SER A 15 1.67 -8.36 -19.57
C SER A 15 1.26 -6.88 -19.59
N LEU A 16 1.28 -6.21 -18.44
CA LEU A 16 0.90 -4.80 -18.35
C LEU A 16 1.94 -3.90 -19.03
N PRO A 17 1.49 -2.84 -19.74
CA PRO A 17 2.38 -1.90 -20.39
C PRO A 17 2.92 -0.87 -19.40
N TRP A 18 3.82 -1.28 -18.49
CA TRP A 18 4.42 -0.39 -17.49
C TRP A 18 5.12 0.83 -18.10
N SER A 19 5.55 0.74 -19.36
CA SER A 19 6.09 1.88 -20.10
C SER A 19 5.14 3.07 -20.22
N LEU A 20 3.82 2.87 -20.10
CA LEU A 20 2.86 3.98 -20.02
C LEU A 20 3.10 4.85 -18.78
N VAL A 21 3.49 4.24 -17.66
CA VAL A 21 3.88 4.95 -16.44
C VAL A 21 5.16 5.74 -16.70
N ASP A 22 6.13 5.13 -17.36
CA ASP A 22 7.45 5.74 -17.59
C ASP A 22 7.42 6.99 -18.49
N ASN A 23 6.35 7.16 -19.28
CA ASN A 23 6.16 8.30 -20.17
C ASN A 23 5.59 9.55 -19.47
N LEU A 24 5.16 9.44 -18.21
CA LEU A 24 4.60 10.58 -17.47
C LEU A 24 5.73 11.44 -16.88
N GLU A 25 5.55 12.75 -16.86
CA GLU A 25 6.60 13.67 -16.39
C GLU A 25 6.67 13.77 -14.86
N ASN A 26 5.54 13.60 -14.16
CA ASN A 26 5.42 13.84 -12.71
C ASN A 26 5.36 12.54 -11.90
N ALA A 27 6.06 12.50 -10.76
CA ALA A 27 6.06 11.34 -9.86
C ALA A 27 4.69 11.02 -9.24
N ASN A 28 3.83 12.01 -8.99
CA ASN A 28 2.44 11.80 -8.56
C ASN A 28 1.65 11.08 -9.65
N ASP A 29 1.67 11.57 -10.89
CA ASP A 29 0.93 10.95 -12.00
C ASP A 29 1.43 9.54 -12.28
N ARG A 30 2.76 9.33 -12.23
CA ARG A 30 3.35 7.99 -12.32
C ARG A 30 2.84 7.07 -11.22
N TRP A 31 2.81 7.55 -9.98
CA TRP A 31 2.31 6.76 -8.85
C TRP A 31 0.84 6.41 -9.03
N GLU A 32 -0.02 7.37 -9.37
CA GLU A 32 -1.45 7.15 -9.54
C GLU A 32 -1.74 6.13 -10.65
N LEU A 33 -1.08 6.27 -11.81
CA LEU A 33 -1.24 5.31 -12.89
C LEU A 33 -0.70 3.93 -12.51
N TRP A 34 0.49 3.87 -11.91
CA TRP A 34 1.09 2.61 -11.47
C TRP A 34 0.18 1.89 -10.47
N LYS A 35 -0.32 2.61 -9.47
CA LYS A 35 -1.24 2.12 -8.43
C LYS A 35 -2.53 1.62 -9.05
N SER A 36 -3.12 2.39 -9.96
CA SER A 36 -4.35 2.01 -10.67
C SER A 36 -4.18 0.70 -11.46
N MET A 37 -3.09 0.60 -12.24
CA MET A 37 -2.78 -0.61 -13.01
C MET A 37 -2.55 -1.82 -12.10
N PHE A 38 -1.78 -1.66 -11.03
CA PHE A 38 -1.53 -2.73 -10.07
C PHE A 38 -2.82 -3.19 -9.37
N MET A 39 -3.63 -2.25 -8.90
CA MET A 39 -4.86 -2.54 -8.17
C MET A 39 -5.92 -3.19 -9.05
N ASN A 40 -6.00 -2.83 -10.34
CA ASN A 40 -6.88 -3.52 -11.28
C ASN A 40 -6.58 -5.03 -11.35
N VAL A 41 -5.31 -5.40 -11.39
CA VAL A 41 -4.89 -6.81 -11.37
C VAL A 41 -5.14 -7.44 -10.00
N VAL A 42 -4.92 -6.71 -8.91
CA VAL A 42 -5.25 -7.19 -7.56
C VAL A 42 -6.74 -7.52 -7.45
N ASP A 43 -7.63 -6.65 -7.91
CA ASP A 43 -9.08 -6.84 -7.83
C ASP A 43 -9.56 -8.06 -8.63
N ASN A 44 -8.91 -8.34 -9.77
CA ASN A 44 -9.21 -9.52 -10.59
C ASN A 44 -8.77 -10.85 -9.94
N HIS A 45 -7.66 -10.86 -9.20
CA HIS A 45 -7.03 -12.10 -8.71
C HIS A 45 -7.25 -12.36 -7.21
N ALA A 46 -7.40 -11.30 -6.46
CA ALA A 46 -7.60 -11.31 -5.03
C ALA A 46 -8.57 -10.18 -4.68
N PRO A 47 -9.84 -10.24 -5.17
CA PRO A 47 -10.84 -9.24 -4.83
C PRO A 47 -10.88 -9.14 -3.32
N LEU A 48 -10.38 -8.02 -2.82
CA LEU A 48 -10.46 -7.71 -1.42
C LEU A 48 -11.95 -7.60 -1.19
N LYS A 49 -12.57 -8.61 -0.55
CA LYS A 49 -13.96 -8.51 -0.11
C LYS A 49 -14.06 -7.13 0.54
N GLN A 50 -14.98 -6.29 0.06
CA GLN A 50 -15.44 -5.12 0.80
C GLN A 50 -15.80 -5.61 2.20
N ILE A 51 -14.85 -5.58 3.12
CA ILE A 51 -15.16 -5.42 4.53
C ILE A 51 -15.67 -4.01 4.55
N GLY A 52 -16.99 -3.88 4.49
CA GLY A 52 -17.68 -2.64 4.18
C GLY A 52 -17.06 -1.49 4.95
N LEU A 53 -16.42 -0.58 4.21
CA LEU A 53 -16.32 0.82 4.58
C LEU A 53 -17.75 1.38 4.52
N LYS A 54 -18.61 0.95 5.45
CA LYS A 54 -19.70 1.80 5.87
C LYS A 54 -19.05 2.82 6.79
N LEU A 55 -18.45 3.85 6.20
CA LEU A 55 -18.16 5.09 6.90
C LEU A 55 -19.51 5.64 7.36
N ARG A 56 -19.96 5.20 8.53
CA ARG A 56 -20.97 5.89 9.32
C ARG A 56 -20.21 6.42 10.52
N LEU A 57 -20.08 7.74 10.59
CA LEU A 57 -19.26 8.46 11.55
C LEU A 57 -19.84 8.47 12.99
N ASP A 58 -20.72 7.53 13.35
CA ASP A 58 -21.65 7.75 14.46
C ASP A 58 -21.62 6.71 15.61
N GLU A 59 -20.70 5.73 15.67
CA GLU A 59 -20.67 4.78 16.81
C GLU A 59 -19.25 4.52 17.37
N PRO A 60 -18.99 4.81 18.67
CA PRO A 60 -17.68 4.70 19.29
C PRO A 60 -17.22 3.27 19.66
N ASP A 61 -18.09 2.25 19.56
CA ASP A 61 -17.81 0.89 20.05
C ASP A 61 -17.16 -0.05 19.00
N GLU A 62 -17.02 0.36 17.74
CA GLU A 62 -16.45 -0.48 16.67
C GLU A 62 -14.90 -0.46 16.59
N LEU A 63 -14.23 0.32 17.44
CA LEU A 63 -12.76 0.44 17.47
C LEU A 63 -12.06 -0.90 17.75
N ASN A 64 -12.77 -1.85 18.39
CA ASN A 64 -12.25 -3.14 18.81
C ASN A 64 -12.28 -4.24 17.74
N ASN A 65 -12.91 -4.02 16.58
CA ASN A 65 -13.00 -5.00 15.50
C ASN A 65 -12.11 -4.68 14.28
N CYS A 66 -11.02 -3.95 14.50
CA CYS A 66 -10.02 -3.68 13.47
C CYS A 66 -9.25 -4.95 13.06
N VAL A 67 -9.87 -5.73 12.17
CA VAL A 67 -9.30 -6.56 11.10
C VAL A 67 -7.99 -7.24 11.50
N GLU A 68 -8.09 -8.51 11.90
CA GLU A 68 -6.96 -9.44 11.96
C GLU A 68 -6.35 -9.62 10.56
N GLY A 69 -5.47 -8.68 10.23
CA GLY A 69 -4.73 -8.58 8.98
C GLY A 69 -3.76 -7.42 9.13
N LYS A 70 -2.47 -7.66 8.85
CA LYS A 70 -1.41 -6.63 8.98
C LYS A 70 -1.91 -5.29 8.42
N ALA A 71 -1.75 -4.23 9.21
CA ALA A 71 -2.31 -2.92 8.87
C ALA A 71 -1.81 -2.44 7.50
N MET A 72 -2.75 -2.11 6.63
CA MET A 72 -2.53 -1.55 5.30
C MET A 72 -2.47 -0.01 5.41
N GLY A 73 -1.66 0.62 4.55
CA GLY A 73 -1.67 2.08 4.38
C GLY A 73 -3.00 2.56 3.79
N LEU A 74 -3.13 3.88 3.60
CA LEU A 74 -4.30 4.45 2.90
C LEU A 74 -4.31 4.15 1.41
N ASP A 75 -3.20 3.68 0.85
CA ASP A 75 -3.09 3.19 -0.52
C ASP A 75 -3.84 1.87 -0.75
N GLU A 76 -4.26 1.20 0.32
CA GLU A 76 -4.98 -0.08 0.30
C GLU A 76 -4.23 -1.19 -0.47
N ILE A 77 -2.91 -1.08 -0.56
CA ILE A 77 -2.07 -2.10 -1.20
C ILE A 77 -1.60 -3.12 -0.15
N PRO A 78 -1.99 -4.41 -0.24
CA PRO A 78 -1.52 -5.42 0.70
C PRO A 78 -0.03 -5.70 0.49
N ALA A 79 0.80 -5.49 1.51
CA ALA A 79 2.24 -5.78 1.47
C ALA A 79 2.57 -7.23 1.05
N LYS A 80 1.66 -8.19 1.34
CA LYS A 80 1.79 -9.58 0.88
C LYS A 80 1.74 -9.69 -0.64
N LEU A 81 0.86 -8.94 -1.31
CA LEU A 81 0.73 -8.96 -2.76
C LEU A 81 1.92 -8.29 -3.43
N LEU A 82 2.41 -7.17 -2.88
CA LEU A 82 3.68 -6.56 -3.32
C LEU A 82 4.84 -7.56 -3.24
N LYS A 83 4.96 -8.29 -2.12
CA LYS A 83 6.00 -9.32 -1.96
C LYS A 83 5.85 -10.46 -2.97
N CYS A 84 4.62 -10.89 -3.26
CA CYS A 84 4.36 -11.91 -4.28
C CYS A 84 4.70 -11.42 -5.70
N ALA A 85 4.44 -10.14 -5.99
CA ALA A 85 4.69 -9.50 -7.27
C ALA A 85 6.13 -9.02 -7.46
N ALA A 86 6.95 -8.98 -6.40
CA ALA A 86 8.23 -8.29 -6.37
C ALA A 86 9.16 -8.63 -7.55
N SER A 87 9.20 -9.89 -7.99
CA SER A 87 10.03 -10.34 -9.11
C SER A 87 9.58 -9.82 -10.48
N VAL A 88 8.40 -9.22 -10.58
CA VAL A 88 7.80 -8.73 -11.83
C VAL A 88 7.69 -7.21 -11.83
N ILE A 89 7.40 -6.60 -10.67
CA ILE A 89 7.16 -5.16 -10.55
C ILE A 89 8.38 -4.37 -10.09
N SER A 90 9.52 -5.03 -9.82
CA SER A 90 10.74 -4.37 -9.35
C SER A 90 11.21 -3.28 -10.30
N ASP A 91 11.18 -3.55 -11.60
CA ASP A 91 11.72 -2.64 -12.61
C ASP A 91 10.82 -1.41 -12.77
N SER A 92 9.49 -1.61 -12.76
CA SER A 92 8.54 -0.50 -12.83
C SER A 92 8.59 0.38 -11.58
N LEU A 93 8.72 -0.21 -10.39
CA LEU A 93 8.95 0.54 -9.16
C LEU A 93 10.30 1.26 -9.15
N CYS A 94 11.35 0.65 -9.69
CA CYS A 94 12.67 1.28 -9.82
C CYS A 94 12.57 2.55 -10.68
N ASN A 95 11.90 2.49 -11.84
CA ASN A 95 11.69 3.65 -12.69
C ASN A 95 10.89 4.76 -12.00
N LEU A 96 9.85 4.38 -11.25
CA LEU A 96 9.07 5.31 -10.42
C LEU A 96 9.95 5.99 -9.35
N PHE A 97 10.76 5.22 -8.63
CA PHE A 97 11.66 5.73 -7.60
C PHE A 97 12.72 6.66 -8.19
N ASN A 98 13.32 6.29 -9.31
CA ASN A 98 14.28 7.13 -10.01
C ASN A 98 13.65 8.44 -10.47
N CYS A 99 12.40 8.43 -10.95
CA CYS A 99 11.66 9.65 -11.27
C CYS A 99 11.42 10.52 -10.03
N SER A 100 11.00 9.91 -8.92
CA SER A 100 10.80 10.63 -7.65
C SER A 100 12.08 11.30 -7.16
N ILE A 101 13.23 10.61 -7.24
CA ILE A 101 14.54 11.15 -6.88
C ILE A 101 14.96 12.26 -7.85
N ALA A 102 14.86 12.03 -9.16
CA ALA A 102 15.28 12.98 -10.19
C ALA A 102 14.48 14.30 -10.16
N THR A 103 13.18 14.21 -9.85
CA THR A 103 12.29 15.37 -9.76
C THR A 103 12.27 16.02 -8.38
N GLY A 104 12.81 15.34 -7.35
CA GLY A 104 12.68 15.75 -5.96
C GLY A 104 11.25 15.67 -5.43
N VAL A 105 10.34 14.99 -6.14
CA VAL A 105 8.93 14.88 -5.78
C VAL A 105 8.70 13.56 -5.09
N PHE A 106 8.38 13.62 -3.80
CA PHE A 106 7.79 12.50 -3.08
C PHE A 106 6.27 12.50 -3.31
N PRO A 107 5.67 11.42 -3.85
CA PRO A 107 4.23 11.35 -4.13
C PRO A 107 3.36 11.73 -2.92
N ASP A 108 2.27 12.43 -3.17
CA ASP A 108 1.38 12.95 -2.13
C ASP A 108 0.74 11.82 -1.32
N ASP A 109 0.31 10.76 -2.00
CA ASP A 109 -0.19 9.52 -1.39
C ASP A 109 0.81 8.89 -0.41
N TRP A 110 2.10 9.04 -0.65
CA TRP A 110 3.15 8.49 0.22
C TRP A 110 3.35 9.32 1.48
N LYS A 111 2.89 10.58 1.50
CA LYS A 111 2.97 11.50 2.66
C LYS A 111 1.89 11.22 3.70
N ILE A 112 0.85 10.49 3.33
CA ILE A 112 -0.32 10.27 4.19
C ILE A 112 -0.17 8.94 4.93
N ALA A 113 -0.40 8.96 6.24
CA ALA A 113 -0.38 7.79 7.09
C ALA A 113 -1.76 7.51 7.67
N LYS A 114 -2.13 6.22 7.78
CA LYS A 114 -3.30 5.79 8.55
C LYS A 114 -2.92 5.72 10.04
N VAL A 115 -3.54 6.56 10.87
CA VAL A 115 -3.34 6.51 12.32
C VAL A 115 -4.18 5.38 12.91
N LYS A 116 -3.54 4.47 13.65
CA LYS A 116 -4.21 3.39 14.40
C LYS A 116 -3.77 3.38 15.86
N PRO A 117 -4.66 3.10 16.82
CA PRO A 117 -4.28 2.88 18.20
C PRO A 117 -3.59 1.50 18.32
N LEU A 118 -2.39 1.47 18.91
CA LEU A 118 -1.67 0.25 19.26
C LEU A 118 -1.68 0.07 20.78
N HIS A 119 -2.20 -1.08 21.22
CA HIS A 119 -2.26 -1.43 22.63
C HIS A 119 -0.87 -1.74 23.20
N LYS A 120 -0.57 -1.20 24.39
CA LYS A 120 0.73 -1.30 25.08
C LYS A 120 0.88 -2.58 25.92
N GLY A 121 -0.21 -3.34 26.12
CA GLY A 121 -0.21 -4.59 26.87
C GLY A 121 -0.51 -4.35 28.35
N ASP A 122 -1.77 -4.03 28.66
CA ASP A 122 -2.38 -3.96 30.00
C ASP A 122 -3.92 -4.15 29.82
N ALA A 123 -4.77 -3.59 30.69
CA ALA A 123 -6.22 -3.61 30.50
C ALA A 123 -6.64 -2.87 29.21
N LYS A 124 -7.47 -3.51 28.36
CA LYS A 124 -7.91 -2.96 27.06
C LYS A 124 -8.90 -1.79 27.19
N ASP A 125 -9.43 -1.59 28.39
CA ASP A 125 -10.53 -0.67 28.68
C ASP A 125 -10.02 0.74 29.04
N LEU A 126 -8.70 0.88 29.22
CA LEU A 126 -8.05 2.14 29.53
C LEU A 126 -7.45 2.76 28.26
N LEU A 127 -7.95 3.94 27.88
CA LEU A 127 -7.44 4.70 26.72
C LEU A 127 -5.94 4.98 26.82
N ASN A 128 -5.42 5.20 28.04
CA ASN A 128 -3.99 5.44 28.30
C ASN A 128 -3.09 4.24 27.95
N ASN A 129 -3.67 3.06 27.74
CA ASN A 129 -2.94 1.86 27.33
C ASN A 129 -2.80 1.75 25.81
N TYR A 130 -3.22 2.76 25.05
CA TYR A 130 -3.02 2.83 23.61
C TYR A 130 -2.09 3.98 23.25
N ARG A 131 -1.25 3.74 22.23
CA ARG A 131 -0.47 4.79 21.58
C ARG A 131 -0.88 4.89 20.12
N PRO A 132 -0.98 6.10 19.55
CA PRO A 132 -1.17 6.24 18.11
C PRO A 132 0.07 5.73 17.38
N ILE A 133 -0.14 4.93 16.33
CA ILE A 133 0.89 4.54 15.37
C ILE A 133 0.51 4.98 13.97
N SER A 134 1.49 5.45 13.21
CA SER A 134 1.33 5.83 11.81
C SER A 134 1.63 4.65 10.90
N VAL A 135 0.63 4.19 10.17
CA VAL A 135 0.76 3.13 9.17
C VAL A 135 0.92 3.78 7.79
N LEU A 136 2.17 3.89 7.34
CA LEU A 136 2.52 4.37 5.99
C LEU A 136 2.27 3.29 4.93
N SER A 137 2.13 3.74 3.68
CA SER A 137 2.17 2.90 2.47
C SER A 137 3.38 1.95 2.49
N ALA A 138 3.18 0.72 2.03
CA ALA A 138 4.28 -0.24 1.92
C ALA A 138 5.31 0.20 0.87
N VAL A 139 4.87 0.83 -0.23
CA VAL A 139 5.76 1.34 -1.29
C VAL A 139 6.55 2.53 -0.78
N SER A 140 5.92 3.45 -0.05
CA SER A 140 6.58 4.59 0.62
C SER A 140 7.74 4.12 1.52
N LYS A 141 7.51 3.12 2.38
CA LYS A 141 8.56 2.57 3.26
C LYS A 141 9.73 1.94 2.49
N ILE A 142 9.45 1.31 1.35
CA ILE A 142 10.50 0.73 0.50
C ILE A 142 11.35 1.86 -0.08
N PHE A 143 10.72 2.92 -0.58
CA PHE A 143 11.42 4.08 -1.11
C PHE A 143 12.29 4.78 -0.05
N GLU A 144 11.72 5.08 1.13
CA GLU A 144 12.45 5.67 2.26
C GLU A 144 13.69 4.86 2.62
N ARG A 145 13.56 3.52 2.62
CA ARG A 145 14.69 2.63 2.89
C ARG A 145 15.77 2.70 1.82
N ILE A 146 15.39 2.70 0.55
CA ILE A 146 16.31 2.81 -0.58
C ILE A 146 17.10 4.12 -0.52
N VAL A 147 16.43 5.23 -0.23
CA VAL A 147 17.08 6.54 -0.08
C VAL A 147 18.01 6.55 1.13
N TYR A 148 17.56 6.00 2.27
CA TYR A 148 18.38 5.92 3.48
C TYR A 148 19.68 5.13 3.26
N ASP A 149 19.62 4.00 2.55
CA ASP A 149 20.80 3.16 2.29
C ASP A 149 21.82 3.82 1.32
N GLN A 150 21.50 4.99 0.74
CA GLN A 150 22.40 5.78 -0.12
C GLN A 150 23.05 6.98 0.58
N LEU A 151 22.74 7.20 1.87
CA LEU A 151 23.30 8.27 2.71
C LEU A 151 24.49 7.76 3.54
#